data_AF-A0A7X8LBC5-F1
#
_entry.id   AF-A0A7X8LBC5-F1
#
_cell.length_a   1.000
_cell.length_b   1.000
_cell.length_c   1.000
_cell.angle_alpha   90.00
_cell.angle_beta   90.00
_cell.angle_gamma   90.00
#
_symmetry.space_group_name_H-M   'P 1'
#
loop_
_entity.id
_entity.type
_entity.pdbx_description
1 polymer ?
#
loop_
_entity_poly.entity_id
_entity_poly.type
_entity_poly.pdbx_seq_one_letter_code
_entity_poly.pdbx_strand_id
1 'polypeptide(L)' 'MPDMLVRLYDLPDKTGIIKELEEKGIQVRRAIGPEKHIVVEWVRKEFNNHWASECDIAFSRQPVSCFIATKDQE' A
#
# COMPACT_ATOMS: atom_id res chain seq x y z
N MET A 1 -21.43 -17.72 19.93
CA MET A 1 -20.64 -16.59 19.42
C MET A 1 -21.31 -16.16 18.13
N PRO A 2 -21.99 -15.01 18.07
CA PRO A 2 -22.64 -14.57 16.83
C PRO A 2 -21.55 -14.33 15.77
N ASP A 3 -21.80 -14.82 14.55
CA ASP A 3 -20.90 -14.64 13.41
C ASP A 3 -20.67 -13.15 13.13
N MET A 4 -19.40 -12.71 13.16
CA MET A 4 -18.99 -11.33 12.85
C MET A 4 -18.85 -11.13 11.33
N LEU A 5 -19.93 -11.43 10.57
CA LEU A 5 -19.95 -11.18 9.13
C LEU A 5 -20.20 -9.70 8.86
N VAL A 6 -19.16 -9.00 8.40
CA VAL A 6 -19.24 -7.59 7.97
C VAL A 6 -19.52 -7.53 6.47
N ARG A 7 -20.59 -6.82 6.08
CA ARG A 7 -20.95 -6.57 4.68
C ARG A 7 -20.04 -5.50 4.07
N LEU A 8 -18.84 -5.89 3.63
CA LEU A 8 -17.86 -4.94 3.08
C LEU A 8 -18.33 -4.20 1.83
N TYR A 9 -19.34 -4.72 1.12
CA TYR A 9 -19.96 -4.07 -0.03
C TYR A 9 -20.89 -2.90 0.35
N ASP A 10 -21.29 -2.79 1.63
CA ASP A 10 -22.06 -1.64 2.12
C ASP A 10 -21.16 -0.45 2.49
N LEU A 11 -19.83 -0.60 2.37
CA LEU A 11 -18.91 0.49 2.68
C LEU A 11 -19.11 1.65 1.70
N PRO A 12 -19.05 2.92 2.18
CA PRO A 12 -19.12 4.08 1.32
C PRO A 12 -18.05 4.05 0.24
N ASP A 13 -18.39 4.60 -0.93
CA ASP A 13 -17.45 4.75 -2.02
C ASP A 13 -16.27 5.64 -1.58
N LYS A 14 -15.05 5.20 -1.89
CA LYS A 14 -13.80 5.90 -1.57
C LYS A 14 -13.19 6.57 -2.80
N THR A 15 -13.84 6.56 -3.96
CA THR A 15 -13.28 7.22 -5.16
C THR A 15 -13.05 8.72 -4.96
N GLY A 16 -13.89 9.40 -4.17
CA GLY A 16 -13.73 10.83 -3.85
C GLY A 16 -12.37 11.14 -3.22
N ILE A 17 -12.00 10.43 -2.15
CA ILE A 17 -10.72 10.66 -1.47
C ILE A 17 -9.53 10.28 -2.35
N ILE A 18 -9.66 9.26 -3.20
CA ILE A 18 -8.60 8.88 -4.15
C ILE A 18 -8.37 10.00 -5.16
N LYS A 19 -9.44 10.58 -5.72
CA LYS A 19 -9.34 11.71 -6.66
C LYS A 19 -8.72 12.95 -6.01
N GLU A 20 -9.11 13.27 -4.79
CA GLU A 20 -8.51 14.40 -4.06
C GLU A 20 -7.00 14.22 -3.81
N LEU A 21 -6.54 12.99 -3.61
CA LEU A 21 -5.12 12.67 -3.49
C LEU A 21 -4.42 12.80 -4.85
N GLU A 22 -5.03 12.28 -5.92
CA GLU A 22 -4.50 12.40 -7.29
C GLU A 22 -4.36 13.88 -7.72
N GLU A 23 -5.34 14.73 -7.41
CA GLU A 23 -5.30 16.18 -7.64
C GLU A 23 -4.14 16.87 -6.89
N LYS A 24 -3.68 16.28 -5.78
CA LYS A 24 -2.51 16.73 -5.00
C LYS A 24 -1.20 16.07 -5.45
N GLY A 25 -1.22 15.34 -6.56
CA GLY A 25 -0.07 14.61 -7.09
C GLY A 25 0.26 13.31 -6.34
N ILE A 26 -0.61 12.85 -5.43
CA ILE A 26 -0.40 11.65 -4.64
C ILE A 26 -1.11 10.47 -5.29
N GLN A 27 -0.36 9.49 -5.77
CA GLN A 27 -0.90 8.25 -6.32
C GLN A 27 -0.79 7.11 -5.32
N VAL A 28 -1.91 6.48 -4.97
CA VAL A 28 -1.94 5.27 -4.13
C VAL A 28 -2.19 4.04 -5.00
N ARG A 29 -1.25 3.08 -5.01
CA ARG A 29 -1.38 1.85 -5.80
C ARG A 29 -0.65 0.68 -5.17
N ARG A 30 -0.87 -0.52 -5.70
CA ARG A 30 0.00 -1.66 -5.40
C ARG A 30 1.39 -1.44 -6.01
N ALA A 31 2.42 -1.77 -5.24
CA ALA A 31 3.78 -1.80 -5.76
C ALA A 31 3.94 -2.92 -6.80
N ILE A 32 4.90 -2.74 -7.71
CA ILE A 32 5.26 -3.74 -8.73
C ILE A 32 6.58 -4.42 -8.37
N GLY A 33 6.78 -5.65 -8.88
CA GLY A 33 7.97 -6.46 -8.56
C GLY A 33 9.33 -5.73 -8.68
N PRO A 34 9.59 -4.95 -9.75
CA PRO A 34 10.84 -4.20 -9.89
C PRO A 34 11.10 -3.18 -8.76
N GLU A 35 10.07 -2.65 -8.12
CA GLU A 35 10.19 -1.63 -7.06
C GLU A 35 10.60 -2.20 -5.71
N LYS A 36 10.58 -3.54 -5.54
CA LYS A 36 10.83 -4.22 -4.26
C LYS A 36 12.07 -3.68 -3.56
N HIS A 37 13.20 -3.64 -4.26
CA HIS A 37 14.48 -3.25 -3.68
C HIS A 37 14.50 -1.78 -3.23
N ILE A 38 13.82 -0.88 -3.97
CA ILE A 38 13.73 0.55 -3.65
C ILE A 38 12.87 0.74 -2.41
N VAL A 39 11.68 0.15 -2.39
CA VAL A 39 10.72 0.32 -1.29
C VAL A 39 11.23 -0.33 0.00
N VAL A 40 11.76 -1.55 -0.05
CA VAL A 40 12.29 -2.23 1.14
C VAL A 40 13.47 -1.46 1.74
N GLU A 41 14.35 -0.91 0.91
CA GLU A 41 15.48 -0.11 1.39
C GLU A 41 15.04 1.24 1.96
N TRP A 42 14.07 1.90 1.35
CA TRP A 42 13.46 3.11 1.92
C TRP A 42 12.83 2.83 3.28
N VAL A 43 12.04 1.75 3.41
CA VAL A 43 11.45 1.34 4.69
C VAL A 43 12.52 1.04 5.75
N ARG A 44 13.64 0.42 5.34
CA ARG A 44 14.75 0.13 6.25
C ARG A 44 15.36 1.42 6.82
N LYS A 45 15.54 2.44 5.98
CA LYS A 45 16.13 3.74 6.34
C LYS A 45 15.22 4.57 7.23
N GLU A 46 13.94 4.69 6.87
CA GLU A 46 13.00 5.58 7.57
C GLU A 46 12.42 4.95 8.85
N PHE A 47 12.32 3.61 8.89
CA PHE A 47 11.74 2.89 10.03
C PHE A 47 12.79 2.04 10.74
N ASN A 48 13.01 0.80 10.29
CA ASN A 48 14.08 -0.10 10.72
C ASN A 48 13.99 -1.47 10.00
N ASN A 49 14.90 -2.38 10.35
CA ASN A 49 14.98 -3.74 9.81
C ASN A 49 13.73 -4.60 10.02
N HIS A 50 12.98 -4.41 11.11
CA HIS A 50 11.77 -5.21 11.35
C HIS A 50 10.69 -4.87 10.32
N TRP A 51 10.47 -3.57 10.06
CA TRP A 51 9.54 -3.11 9.04
C TRP A 51 9.98 -3.46 7.62
N ALA A 52 11.30 -3.40 7.36
CA ALA A 52 11.84 -3.81 6.06
C ALA A 52 11.55 -5.28 5.75
N SER A 53 11.64 -6.17 6.75
CA SER A 53 11.29 -7.59 6.60
C SER A 53 9.82 -7.80 6.30
N GLU A 54 8.91 -7.11 7.02
CA GLU A 54 7.47 -7.18 6.74
C GLU A 54 7.13 -6.66 5.33
N CYS A 55 7.78 -5.57 4.92
CA CYS A 55 7.65 -5.03 3.57
C CYS A 55 8.13 -6.04 2.52
N ASP A 56 9.28 -6.70 2.73
CA ASP A 56 9.79 -7.74 1.83
C ASP A 56 8.78 -8.89 1.63
N ILE A 57 8.17 -9.35 2.73
CA ILE A 57 7.13 -10.37 2.70
C ILE A 57 5.91 -9.89 1.92
N ALA A 58 5.50 -8.62 2.04
CA ALA A 58 4.37 -8.08 1.28
C ALA A 58 4.61 -8.08 -0.25
N PHE A 59 5.88 -8.03 -0.69
CA PHE A 59 6.27 -8.19 -2.09
C PHE A 59 6.31 -9.65 -2.58
N SER A 60 6.28 -10.64 -1.69
CA SER A 60 6.36 -12.06 -2.07
C SER A 60 5.04 -12.65 -2.60
N ARG A 61 3.90 -11.98 -2.36
CA ARG A 61 2.59 -12.44 -2.81
C ARG A 61 2.35 -12.11 -4.27
N GLN A 62 1.55 -12.93 -4.96
CA GLN A 62 1.02 -12.63 -6.28
C GLN A 62 -0.52 -12.57 -6.24
N PRO A 63 -1.15 -11.40 -6.45
CA PRO A 63 -0.52 -10.09 -6.66
C PRO A 63 0.16 -9.54 -5.39
N VAL A 64 1.14 -8.65 -5.57
CA VAL A 64 1.85 -7.96 -4.48
C VAL A 64 0.84 -7.29 -3.56
N SER A 65 0.95 -7.51 -2.25
CA SER A 65 0.03 -6.94 -1.25
C SER A 65 0.49 -5.63 -0.64
N CYS A 66 1.68 -5.15 -1.02
CA CYS A 66 2.20 -3.86 -0.62
C CYS A 66 1.50 -2.73 -1.39
N PHE A 67 0.89 -1.80 -0.67
CA PHE A 67 0.41 -0.53 -1.23
C PHE A 67 1.43 0.56 -0.94
N ILE A 68 1.71 1.39 -1.94
CA ILE A 68 2.59 2.56 -1.83
C ILE A 68 1.82 3.81 -2.22
N ALA A 69 2.22 4.93 -1.63
CA ALA A 69 1.79 6.26 -2.01
C ALA A 69 3.02 7.03 -2.49
N THR A 70 3.02 7.46 -3.76
CA THR A 70 4.09 8.29 -4.34
C THR A 70 3.55 9.68 -4.59
N LYS A 71 4.41 10.69 -4.47
CA LYS A 71 4.05 12.07 -4.76
C LYS A 71 4.84 12.54 -5.97
N ASP A 72 4.16 13.01 -7.01
CA ASP A 72 4.79 13.50 -8.23
C ASP A 72 5.79 12.50 -8.87
N GLN A 73 5.53 11.19 -8.67
CA GLN A 73 6.36 10.04 -9.09
C GLN A 73 7.63 9.76 -8.26
N GLU A 74 7.80 10.44 -7.13
CA GLU A 74 8.83 10.16 -6.11
C GLU A 74 8.29 9.34 -4.94
#